data_AF-F8NM80-F1
#
_entry.id   AF-F8NM80-F1
#
_cell.length_a   1.000
_cell.length_b   1.000
_cell.length_c   1.000
_cell.angle_alpha   90.00
_cell.angle_beta   90.00
_cell.angle_gamma   90.00
#
_symmetry.space_group_name_H-M   'P 1'
#
loop_
_entity.id
_entity.type
_entity.pdbx_description
1 polymer ?
#
loop_
_entity_poly.entity_id
_entity_poly.type
_entity_poly.pdbx_seq_one_letter_code
_entity_poly.pdbx_strand_id
1 'polypeptide(L)'
;MVTSFLNGSSTSSIASILDLIYLNVKSTSYCADLDPKADEMHMQAMSIDNIRHAKPALTAWAVVHVVKLVRAESNRMIARDTGLQVRARAGPENPQHIQAPPISWEIVNHFSYIDLQNLTENNAPIFWHILSSYSNPDFQHAKQVVICQKRPQNIVVLDAIMALTFNRSKYASLVPMSRGLYLFATQAHRSLFRVDSRLGRSVVYDTATQPGFGRFFHIVGDNVQTFARKCDPRIGRENQMIKGFAGAAIELENVDPKAFDLDTLIQCQQQLDQTKISVDGILNDIDGAHLRKVQTVHFLQALMDFVPALSVYQPQMQEIYQTITKHQIDTTRRSNVIPLATNSADKMHMSGMQDAMNDFLNVQMNINEETLNKRVILFSGDGKMFDQLGRLKKYLVMLPGDFESMRCVVPLLELWHTKWTDLSRVFRAHWATDFPNDPSGLNCLARLAACPPPSDLKKVDFCNFKWEFSPELKHDKTG
;
A
#
# COMPACT_ATOMS: atom_id res chain seq x y z
N MET A 1 -45.47 30.42 -41.39
CA MET A 1 -46.01 29.09 -41.03
C MET A 1 -44.90 28.11 -40.62
N VAL A 2 -43.87 27.89 -41.45
CA VAL A 2 -42.74 27.01 -41.06
C VAL A 2 -41.92 27.61 -39.91
N THR A 3 -41.62 28.90 -39.94
CA THR A 3 -40.89 29.58 -38.85
C THR A 3 -41.66 29.58 -37.53
N SER A 4 -42.99 29.78 -37.59
CA SER A 4 -43.88 29.71 -36.42
C SER A 4 -44.04 28.29 -35.87
N PHE A 5 -43.85 27.28 -36.73
CA PHE A 5 -43.83 25.88 -36.33
C PHE A 5 -42.49 25.50 -35.67
N LEU A 6 -41.36 25.92 -36.26
CA LEU A 6 -40.01 25.63 -35.74
C LEU A 6 -39.68 26.37 -34.45
N ASN A 7 -40.24 27.57 -34.23
CA ASN A 7 -40.03 28.34 -33.01
C ASN A 7 -41.02 27.99 -31.87
N GLY A 8 -41.89 26.99 -32.07
CA GLY A 8 -42.83 26.53 -31.05
C GLY A 8 -44.07 27.41 -30.84
N SER A 9 -44.35 28.37 -31.72
CA SER A 9 -45.56 29.23 -31.63
C SER A 9 -46.82 28.61 -32.25
N SER A 10 -46.72 27.42 -32.85
CA SER A 10 -47.87 26.65 -33.34
C SER A 10 -48.51 25.78 -32.26
N THR A 11 -49.81 25.48 -32.42
CA THR A 11 -50.57 24.57 -31.54
C THR A 11 -50.06 23.13 -31.57
N SER A 12 -49.55 22.68 -32.71
CA SER A 12 -48.93 21.35 -32.87
C SER A 12 -47.44 21.43 -32.61
N SER A 13 -46.92 20.58 -31.73
CA SER A 13 -45.48 20.46 -31.49
C SER A 13 -44.82 19.54 -32.54
N ILE A 14 -43.56 19.82 -32.88
CA ILE A 14 -42.79 18.93 -33.77
C ILE A 14 -42.62 17.53 -33.17
N ALA A 15 -42.55 17.44 -31.83
CA ALA A 15 -42.50 16.16 -31.12
C ALA A 15 -43.77 15.33 -31.37
N SER A 16 -44.96 15.95 -31.26
CA SER A 16 -46.23 15.27 -31.52
C SER A 16 -46.34 14.74 -32.96
N ILE A 17 -45.79 15.47 -33.94
CA ILE A 17 -45.77 15.04 -35.34
C ILE A 17 -44.79 13.87 -35.52
N LEU A 18 -43.59 13.96 -34.93
CA LEU A 18 -42.62 12.87 -34.98
C LEU A 18 -43.13 11.61 -34.28
N ASP A 19 -43.82 11.73 -33.16
CA ASP A 19 -44.46 10.62 -32.46
C ASP A 19 -45.56 9.98 -33.33
N LEU A 20 -46.40 10.79 -33.96
CA LEU A 20 -47.42 10.28 -34.90
C LEU A 20 -46.77 9.57 -36.08
N ILE A 21 -45.72 10.13 -36.68
CA ILE A 21 -44.97 9.49 -37.76
C ILE A 21 -44.42 8.15 -37.26
N TYR A 22 -43.76 8.12 -36.11
CA TYR A 22 -43.14 6.92 -35.55
C TYR A 22 -44.18 5.83 -35.22
N LEU A 23 -45.32 6.19 -34.63
CA LEU A 23 -46.40 5.26 -34.29
C LEU A 23 -47.05 4.66 -35.55
N ASN A 24 -47.34 5.48 -36.56
CA ASN A 24 -47.92 5.00 -37.83
C ASN A 24 -46.95 4.11 -38.60
N VAL A 25 -45.65 4.46 -38.55
CA VAL A 25 -44.57 3.68 -39.15
C VAL A 25 -44.39 2.33 -38.45
N LYS A 26 -44.72 2.21 -37.16
CA LYS A 26 -44.73 0.92 -36.43
C LYS A 26 -45.87 -0.01 -36.88
N SER A 27 -47.00 0.54 -37.30
CA SER A 27 -48.16 -0.23 -37.78
C SER A 27 -48.12 -0.57 -39.28
N THR A 28 -47.14 -0.05 -40.02
CA THR A 28 -47.02 -0.30 -41.47
C THR A 28 -46.22 -1.57 -41.73
N SER A 29 -46.69 -2.45 -42.63
CA SER A 29 -46.02 -3.70 -42.98
C SER A 29 -44.77 -3.47 -43.85
N TYR A 30 -43.69 -4.17 -43.55
CA TYR A 30 -42.44 -4.15 -44.32
C TYR A 30 -42.64 -4.79 -45.71
N CYS A 31 -42.03 -4.19 -46.74
CA CYS A 31 -41.88 -4.83 -48.04
C CYS A 31 -40.65 -5.76 -47.98
N ALA A 32 -40.87 -7.07 -47.94
CA ALA A 32 -39.85 -8.07 -47.65
C ALA A 32 -38.68 -8.11 -48.66
N ASP A 33 -38.86 -7.57 -49.87
CA ASP A 33 -37.92 -7.72 -50.98
C ASP A 33 -36.91 -6.57 -51.11
N LEU A 34 -36.98 -5.52 -50.27
CA LEU A 34 -36.27 -4.26 -50.49
C LEU A 34 -35.41 -3.75 -49.34
N ASP A 35 -35.43 -4.37 -48.16
CA ASP A 35 -34.73 -3.85 -46.98
C ASP A 35 -33.67 -4.80 -46.41
N PRO A 36 -32.55 -4.24 -45.89
CA PRO A 36 -31.54 -5.00 -45.17
C PRO A 36 -32.16 -5.68 -43.95
N LYS A 37 -31.63 -6.87 -43.59
CA LYS A 37 -32.11 -7.63 -42.43
C LYS A 37 -32.08 -6.73 -41.19
N ALA A 38 -33.05 -6.88 -40.28
CA ALA A 38 -33.18 -6.04 -39.08
C ALA A 38 -31.87 -5.91 -38.26
N ASP A 39 -31.00 -6.93 -38.33
CA ASP A 39 -29.70 -6.97 -37.66
C ASP A 39 -28.62 -6.07 -38.31
N GLU A 40 -28.78 -5.68 -39.57
CA GLU A 40 -27.82 -4.84 -40.32
C GLU A 40 -28.09 -3.33 -40.11
N MET A 41 -29.23 -2.97 -39.52
CA MET A 41 -29.71 -1.58 -39.38
C MET A 41 -28.92 -0.73 -38.36
N HIS A 42 -28.13 -1.37 -37.49
CA HIS A 42 -27.35 -0.70 -36.45
C HIS A 42 -25.84 -0.66 -36.73
N MET A 43 -25.40 -1.19 -37.88
CA MET A 43 -24.00 -1.13 -38.28
C MET A 43 -23.67 0.22 -38.91
N GLN A 44 -22.61 0.88 -38.43
CA GLN A 44 -22.10 2.19 -38.90
C GLN A 44 -21.71 2.26 -40.40
N ALA A 45 -21.92 1.19 -41.17
CA ALA A 45 -21.43 1.04 -42.54
C ALA A 45 -22.41 1.55 -43.62
N MET A 46 -23.71 1.75 -43.32
CA MET A 46 -24.68 2.23 -44.32
C MET A 46 -25.02 3.71 -44.13
N SER A 47 -25.05 4.47 -45.23
CA SER A 47 -25.62 5.83 -45.22
C SER A 47 -27.11 5.77 -44.87
N ILE A 48 -27.58 6.70 -44.03
CA ILE A 48 -28.99 6.83 -43.66
C ILE A 48 -29.86 6.99 -44.93
N ASP A 49 -29.34 7.63 -45.97
CA ASP A 49 -30.03 7.88 -47.24
C ASP A 49 -30.34 6.58 -48.02
N ASN A 50 -29.67 5.49 -47.69
CA ASN A 50 -29.87 4.19 -48.35
C ASN A 50 -30.94 3.33 -47.65
N ILE A 51 -31.43 3.76 -46.48
CA ILE A 51 -32.45 3.02 -45.74
C ILE A 51 -33.84 3.42 -46.26
N ARG A 52 -34.47 2.53 -47.03
CA ARG A 52 -35.74 2.81 -47.70
C ARG A 52 -36.92 2.84 -46.73
N HIS A 53 -36.93 1.97 -45.73
CA HIS A 53 -38.01 1.95 -44.76
C HIS A 53 -37.90 3.09 -43.74
N ALA A 54 -39.01 3.80 -43.52
CA ALA A 54 -39.07 4.96 -42.63
C ALA A 54 -38.66 4.63 -41.18
N LYS A 55 -39.12 3.48 -40.63
CA LYS A 55 -38.81 3.07 -39.24
C LYS A 55 -37.30 2.98 -38.94
N PRO A 56 -36.54 2.15 -39.65
CA PRO A 56 -35.10 2.04 -39.44
C PRO A 56 -34.35 3.30 -39.87
N ALA A 57 -34.80 4.03 -40.89
CA ALA A 57 -34.19 5.29 -41.28
C ALA A 57 -34.29 6.33 -40.15
N LEU A 58 -35.48 6.49 -39.57
CA LEU A 58 -35.72 7.38 -38.43
C LEU A 58 -34.95 6.93 -37.18
N THR A 59 -34.90 5.64 -36.91
CA THR A 59 -34.17 5.08 -35.75
C THR A 59 -32.66 5.29 -35.91
N ALA A 60 -32.09 4.98 -37.07
CA ALA A 60 -30.68 5.19 -37.38
C ALA A 60 -30.31 6.68 -37.33
N TRP A 61 -31.15 7.55 -37.90
CA TRP A 61 -30.98 9.00 -37.81
C TRP A 61 -30.95 9.50 -36.37
N ALA A 62 -31.90 9.06 -35.54
CA ALA A 62 -31.98 9.44 -34.13
C ALA A 62 -30.73 8.97 -33.36
N VAL A 63 -30.29 7.72 -33.55
CA VAL A 63 -29.08 7.18 -32.93
C VAL A 63 -27.85 8.00 -33.34
N VAL A 64 -27.68 8.30 -34.63
CA VAL A 64 -26.56 9.11 -35.13
C VAL A 64 -26.58 10.51 -34.50
N HIS A 65 -27.75 11.12 -34.35
CA HIS A 65 -27.88 12.43 -33.72
C HIS A 65 -27.52 12.37 -32.22
N VAL A 66 -28.03 11.39 -31.48
CA VAL A 66 -27.69 11.17 -30.07
C VAL A 66 -26.19 10.93 -29.89
N VAL A 67 -25.55 10.15 -30.76
CA VAL A 67 -24.10 9.92 -30.72
C VAL A 67 -23.32 11.23 -30.89
N LYS A 68 -23.77 12.14 -31.77
CA LYS A 68 -23.15 13.47 -31.92
C LYS A 68 -23.28 14.30 -30.65
N LEU A 69 -24.45 14.28 -30.01
CA LEU A 69 -24.69 14.99 -28.75
C LEU A 69 -23.86 14.42 -27.59
N VAL A 70 -23.81 13.10 -27.43
CA VAL A 70 -22.97 12.42 -26.42
C VAL A 70 -21.49 12.69 -26.67
N ARG A 71 -21.06 12.80 -27.92
CA ARG A 71 -19.68 13.21 -28.25
C ARG A 71 -19.42 14.65 -27.79
N ALA A 72 -20.34 15.58 -27.98
CA ALA A 72 -20.20 16.95 -27.49
C ALA A 72 -20.16 17.00 -25.94
N GLU A 73 -21.00 16.21 -25.26
CA GLU A 73 -20.95 16.02 -23.81
C GLU A 73 -19.60 15.48 -23.34
N SER A 74 -19.05 14.47 -24.02
CA SER A 74 -17.74 13.92 -23.66
C SER A 74 -16.61 14.94 -23.77
N ASN A 75 -16.69 15.89 -24.73
CA ASN A 75 -15.71 16.96 -24.85
C ASN A 75 -15.84 17.98 -23.70
N ARG A 76 -17.07 18.25 -23.23
CA ARG A 76 -17.30 19.07 -22.03
C ARG A 76 -16.75 18.39 -20.77
N MET A 77 -16.99 17.09 -20.60
CA MET A 77 -16.50 16.33 -19.45
C MET A 77 -14.97 16.38 -19.29
N ILE A 78 -14.22 16.32 -20.39
CA ILE A 78 -12.75 16.36 -20.37
C ILE A 78 -12.18 17.78 -20.38
N ALA A 79 -13.02 18.82 -20.37
CA ALA A 79 -12.55 20.20 -20.34
C ALA A 79 -11.78 20.49 -19.03
N ARG A 80 -10.93 21.51 -19.04
CA ARG A 80 -10.01 21.78 -17.91
C ARG A 80 -10.72 22.37 -16.69
N ASP A 81 -11.81 23.09 -16.94
CA ASP A 81 -12.67 23.75 -15.97
C ASP A 81 -13.56 22.78 -15.17
N THR A 82 -13.67 21.51 -15.59
CA THR A 82 -14.44 20.50 -14.84
C THR A 82 -13.74 20.03 -13.56
N GLY A 83 -12.47 20.35 -13.34
CA GLY A 83 -11.74 19.90 -12.15
C GLY A 83 -11.43 18.40 -12.11
N LEU A 84 -11.81 17.63 -13.14
CA LEU A 84 -11.49 16.20 -13.24
C LEU A 84 -10.01 15.95 -13.56
N GLN A 85 -9.26 16.99 -13.92
CA GLN A 85 -7.86 16.89 -14.31
C GLN A 85 -6.92 17.08 -13.13
N VAL A 86 -6.17 16.03 -12.79
CA VAL A 86 -5.09 16.06 -11.80
C VAL A 86 -3.85 15.35 -12.32
N ARG A 87 -2.68 15.63 -11.72
CA ARG A 87 -1.41 15.01 -12.10
C ARG A 87 -0.72 14.37 -10.90
N ALA A 88 -0.04 13.25 -11.13
CA ALA A 88 0.77 12.60 -10.10
C ALA A 88 2.08 13.36 -9.78
N ARG A 89 2.51 14.29 -10.65
CA ARG A 89 3.76 15.06 -10.50
C ARG A 89 3.52 16.53 -10.82
N ALA A 90 4.21 17.40 -10.09
CA ALA A 90 4.41 18.78 -10.52
C ALA A 90 5.31 18.75 -11.77
N GLY A 91 4.80 19.29 -12.88
CA GLY A 91 5.62 19.53 -14.08
C GLY A 91 6.40 20.83 -13.94
N PRO A 92 7.44 21.05 -14.75
CA PRO A 92 8.09 22.35 -14.84
C PRO A 92 7.05 23.42 -15.16
N GLU A 93 7.06 24.52 -14.42
CA GLU A 93 6.16 25.66 -14.61
C GLU A 93 6.38 26.23 -16.02
N ASN A 94 5.45 25.93 -16.92
CA ASN A 94 5.49 26.49 -18.26
C ASN A 94 4.42 27.59 -18.32
N PRO A 95 4.80 28.89 -18.28
CA PRO A 95 3.87 30.00 -18.09
C PRO A 95 2.84 30.17 -19.22
N GLN A 96 3.02 29.48 -20.36
CA GLN A 96 2.08 29.52 -21.49
C GLN A 96 0.96 28.47 -21.42
N HIS A 97 1.00 27.54 -20.46
CA HIS A 97 -0.06 26.56 -20.27
C HIS A 97 -0.45 26.48 -18.79
N ILE A 98 -1.67 26.93 -18.45
CA ILE A 98 -2.29 26.63 -17.15
C ILE A 98 -2.36 25.10 -17.04
N GLN A 99 -1.49 24.52 -16.20
CA GLN A 99 -1.36 23.09 -16.06
C GLN A 99 -2.31 22.57 -14.97
N ALA A 100 -2.84 21.35 -15.13
CA ALA A 100 -3.66 20.71 -14.11
C ALA A 100 -2.89 20.61 -12.77
N PRO A 101 -3.56 20.80 -11.62
CA PRO A 101 -2.89 20.76 -10.33
C PRO A 101 -2.27 19.38 -10.04
N PRO A 102 -1.12 19.32 -9.35
CA PRO A 102 -0.64 18.06 -8.79
C PRO A 102 -1.63 17.55 -7.74
N ILE A 103 -1.78 16.23 -7.63
CA ILE A 103 -2.62 15.63 -6.60
C ILE A 103 -2.07 15.98 -5.21
N SER A 104 -2.94 16.50 -4.35
CA SER A 104 -2.64 16.82 -2.95
C SER A 104 -3.64 16.12 -2.04
N TRP A 105 -3.28 15.96 -0.76
CA TRP A 105 -4.22 15.46 0.25
C TRP A 105 -5.46 16.33 0.37
N GLU A 106 -5.35 17.63 0.11
CA GLU A 106 -6.50 18.54 0.07
C GLU A 106 -7.49 18.14 -1.04
N ILE A 107 -7.00 17.88 -2.25
CA ILE A 107 -7.85 17.44 -3.37
C ILE A 107 -8.51 16.09 -3.06
N VAL A 108 -7.76 15.17 -2.46
CA VAL A 108 -8.28 13.84 -2.07
C VAL A 108 -9.33 13.95 -0.96
N ASN A 109 -9.11 14.83 0.03
CA ASN A 109 -10.04 15.03 1.14
C ASN A 109 -11.35 15.74 0.71
N HIS A 110 -11.30 16.57 -0.34
CA HIS A 110 -12.48 17.20 -0.92
C HIS A 110 -13.18 16.34 -2.00
N PHE A 111 -12.68 15.13 -2.26
CA PHE A 111 -13.30 14.22 -3.23
C PHE A 111 -14.69 13.78 -2.76
N SER A 112 -15.71 13.99 -3.58
CA SER A 112 -17.11 13.67 -3.28
C SER A 112 -17.84 13.08 -4.47
N TYR A 113 -18.51 11.95 -4.26
CA TYR A 113 -19.37 11.35 -5.28
C TYR A 113 -20.61 12.21 -5.60
N ILE A 114 -21.07 13.05 -4.65
CA ILE A 114 -22.19 13.96 -4.86
C ILE A 114 -21.78 15.07 -5.83
N ASP A 115 -20.60 15.66 -5.63
CA ASP A 115 -20.10 16.72 -6.50
C ASP A 115 -19.80 16.19 -7.90
N LEU A 116 -19.26 14.97 -8.00
CA LEU A 116 -19.06 14.28 -9.27
C LEU A 116 -20.38 13.96 -9.99
N GLN A 117 -21.43 13.59 -9.25
CA GLN A 117 -22.76 13.39 -9.83
C GLN A 117 -23.30 14.70 -10.39
N ASN A 118 -23.31 15.77 -9.59
CA ASN A 118 -23.77 17.10 -10.03
C ASN A 118 -22.99 17.58 -11.27
N LEU A 119 -21.67 17.41 -11.26
CA LEU A 119 -20.81 17.72 -12.39
C LEU A 119 -21.20 16.92 -13.65
N THR A 120 -21.45 15.63 -13.49
CA THR A 120 -21.80 14.73 -14.60
C THR A 120 -23.18 15.02 -15.16
N GLU A 121 -24.18 15.26 -14.31
CA GLU A 121 -25.54 15.64 -14.72
C GLU A 121 -25.54 16.97 -15.49
N ASN A 122 -24.70 17.93 -15.09
CA ASN A 122 -24.59 19.22 -15.76
C ASN A 122 -23.85 19.14 -17.11
N ASN A 123 -22.78 18.34 -17.19
CA ASN A 123 -21.90 18.31 -18.37
C ASN A 123 -22.21 17.19 -19.36
N ALA A 124 -22.85 16.11 -18.91
CA ALA A 124 -23.24 14.95 -19.71
C ALA A 124 -24.68 14.44 -19.42
N PRO A 125 -25.71 15.32 -19.47
CA PRO A 125 -27.09 14.96 -19.12
C PRO A 125 -27.68 13.85 -20.00
N ILE A 126 -27.40 13.84 -21.31
CA ILE A 126 -27.92 12.83 -22.23
C ILE A 126 -27.29 11.48 -21.93
N PHE A 127 -25.97 11.44 -21.77
CA PHE A 127 -25.27 10.19 -21.47
C PHE A 127 -25.65 9.64 -20.09
N TRP A 128 -25.80 10.51 -19.09
CA TRP A 128 -26.37 10.16 -17.79
C TRP A 128 -27.76 9.54 -17.90
N HIS A 129 -28.65 10.16 -18.68
CA HIS A 129 -30.01 9.67 -18.90
C HIS A 129 -30.03 8.30 -19.59
N ILE A 130 -29.19 8.08 -20.59
CA ILE A 130 -29.08 6.79 -21.31
C ILE A 130 -28.64 5.68 -20.36
N LEU A 131 -27.56 5.88 -19.61
CA LEU A 131 -27.04 4.86 -18.69
C LEU A 131 -27.96 4.63 -17.48
N SER A 132 -28.63 5.68 -17.01
CA SER A 132 -29.66 5.56 -15.97
C SER A 132 -30.87 4.77 -16.47
N SER A 133 -31.33 5.01 -17.69
CA SER A 133 -32.42 4.23 -18.31
C SER A 133 -32.03 2.77 -18.54
N TYR A 134 -30.77 2.50 -18.87
CA TYR A 134 -30.26 1.14 -19.05
C TYR A 134 -30.16 0.37 -17.73
N SER A 135 -29.73 1.05 -16.66
CA SER A 135 -29.55 0.43 -15.34
C SER A 135 -30.85 0.24 -14.56
N ASN A 136 -31.89 1.00 -14.88
CA ASN A 136 -33.19 0.93 -14.20
C ASN A 136 -34.35 1.07 -15.20
N PRO A 137 -35.13 0.00 -15.43
CA PRO A 137 -36.28 0.02 -16.35
C PRO A 137 -37.34 1.08 -16.00
N ASP A 138 -37.50 1.41 -14.71
CA ASP A 138 -38.53 2.34 -14.23
C ASP A 138 -38.10 3.81 -14.32
N PHE A 139 -36.86 4.07 -14.72
CA PHE A 139 -36.30 5.42 -14.83
C PHE A 139 -37.07 6.30 -15.82
N GLN A 140 -37.64 5.70 -16.87
CA GLN A 140 -38.44 6.41 -17.88
C GLN A 140 -39.70 7.07 -17.31
N HIS A 141 -40.30 6.47 -16.27
CA HIS A 141 -41.58 6.93 -15.71
C HIS A 141 -41.37 7.81 -14.48
N ALA A 142 -40.40 7.47 -13.62
CA ALA A 142 -40.18 8.18 -12.38
C ALA A 142 -39.29 9.42 -12.54
N LYS A 143 -38.39 9.46 -13.54
CA LYS A 143 -37.28 10.44 -13.65
C LYS A 143 -36.47 10.61 -12.34
N GLN A 144 -36.60 9.67 -11.42
CA GLN A 144 -35.97 9.68 -10.11
C GLN A 144 -34.96 8.52 -10.05
N VAL A 145 -33.78 8.83 -9.50
CA VAL A 145 -32.76 7.83 -9.21
C VAL A 145 -33.30 6.90 -8.12
N VAL A 146 -33.42 5.61 -8.42
CA VAL A 146 -33.81 4.63 -7.40
C VAL A 146 -32.60 4.37 -6.51
N ILE A 147 -32.73 4.72 -5.23
CA ILE A 147 -31.69 4.49 -4.23
C ILE A 147 -31.72 3.01 -3.80
N CYS A 148 -31.02 2.17 -4.55
CA CYS A 148 -30.79 0.78 -4.18
C CYS A 148 -29.75 0.69 -3.05
N GLN A 149 -30.09 0.07 -1.91
CA GLN A 149 -29.20 -0.04 -0.75
C GLN A 149 -27.86 -0.76 -1.03
N LYS A 150 -27.86 -1.84 -1.83
CA LYS A 150 -26.65 -2.67 -2.04
C LYS A 150 -25.78 -2.18 -3.20
N ARG A 151 -26.32 -1.42 -4.15
CA ARG A 151 -25.65 -0.88 -5.35
C ARG A 151 -26.41 0.35 -5.83
N PRO A 152 -26.13 1.54 -5.27
CA PRO A 152 -26.83 2.76 -5.66
C PRO A 152 -26.65 3.02 -7.15
N GLN A 153 -27.78 3.23 -7.86
CA GLN A 153 -27.79 3.35 -9.32
C GLN A 153 -26.88 4.49 -9.79
N ASN A 154 -26.98 5.65 -9.13
CA ASN A 154 -26.16 6.82 -9.41
C ASN A 154 -24.66 6.52 -9.32
N ILE A 155 -24.20 5.77 -8.32
CA ILE A 155 -22.78 5.46 -8.15
C ILE A 155 -22.30 4.52 -9.27
N VAL A 156 -23.09 3.52 -9.65
CA VAL A 156 -22.73 2.58 -10.73
C VAL A 156 -22.66 3.29 -12.08
N VAL A 157 -23.65 4.13 -12.39
CA VAL A 157 -23.68 4.94 -13.61
C VAL A 157 -22.50 5.92 -13.62
N LEU A 158 -22.23 6.58 -12.50
CA LEU A 158 -21.12 7.51 -12.36
C LEU A 158 -19.76 6.83 -12.57
N ASP A 159 -19.49 5.67 -11.97
CA ASP A 159 -18.26 4.89 -12.19
C ASP A 159 -18.06 4.57 -13.68
N ALA A 160 -19.12 4.16 -14.37
CA ALA A 160 -19.07 3.86 -15.80
C ALA A 160 -18.75 5.11 -16.65
N ILE A 161 -19.39 6.25 -16.35
CA ILE A 161 -19.13 7.51 -17.07
C ILE A 161 -17.70 7.98 -16.81
N MET A 162 -17.22 7.93 -15.57
CA MET A 162 -15.87 8.35 -15.20
C MET A 162 -14.80 7.48 -15.87
N ALA A 163 -15.00 6.16 -15.92
CA ALA A 163 -14.09 5.25 -16.61
C ALA A 163 -13.99 5.56 -18.11
N LEU A 164 -15.13 5.84 -18.77
CA LEU A 164 -15.15 6.23 -20.18
C LEU A 164 -14.57 7.62 -20.42
N THR A 165 -14.75 8.55 -19.47
CA THR A 165 -14.17 9.90 -19.51
C THR A 165 -12.65 9.84 -19.41
N PHE A 166 -12.11 9.01 -18.52
CA PHE A 166 -10.67 8.79 -18.41
C PHE A 166 -10.10 8.09 -19.65
N ASN A 167 -10.82 7.13 -20.23
CA ASN A 167 -10.42 6.52 -21.50
C ASN A 167 -10.34 7.55 -22.65
N ARG A 168 -11.26 8.53 -22.68
CA ARG A 168 -11.21 9.65 -23.64
C ARG A 168 -10.05 10.59 -23.40
N SER A 169 -9.67 10.82 -22.14
CA SER A 169 -8.56 11.69 -21.78
C SER A 169 -7.82 11.17 -20.56
N LYS A 170 -6.57 10.76 -20.76
CA LYS A 170 -5.65 10.37 -19.67
C LYS A 170 -5.45 11.46 -18.61
N TYR A 171 -5.83 12.70 -18.92
CA TYR A 171 -5.73 13.82 -18.00
C TYR A 171 -6.91 13.90 -17.04
N ALA A 172 -8.09 13.37 -17.38
CA ALA A 172 -9.27 13.32 -16.50
C ALA A 172 -9.12 12.22 -15.44
N SER A 173 -8.08 12.33 -14.61
CA SER A 173 -7.55 11.26 -13.77
C SER A 173 -7.98 11.34 -12.30
N LEU A 174 -8.81 12.31 -11.90
CA LEU A 174 -9.20 12.51 -10.50
C LEU A 174 -9.81 11.24 -9.86
N VAL A 175 -10.80 10.64 -10.52
CA VAL A 175 -11.46 9.42 -10.02
C VAL A 175 -10.51 8.21 -10.07
N PRO A 176 -9.84 7.91 -11.19
CA PRO A 176 -8.85 6.83 -11.24
C PRO A 176 -7.70 6.98 -10.22
N MET A 177 -7.25 8.20 -9.95
CA MET A 177 -6.19 8.48 -8.98
C MET A 177 -6.68 8.24 -7.56
N SER A 178 -7.86 8.76 -7.21
CA SER A 178 -8.47 8.55 -5.89
C SER A 178 -8.70 7.06 -5.62
N ARG A 179 -9.18 6.32 -6.63
CA ARG A 179 -9.33 4.86 -6.53
C ARG A 179 -7.98 4.14 -6.45
N GLY A 180 -6.97 4.57 -7.21
CA GLY A 180 -5.62 4.01 -7.13
C GLY A 180 -4.98 4.21 -5.76
N LEU A 181 -5.15 5.40 -5.15
CA LEU A 181 -4.71 5.69 -3.80
C LEU A 181 -5.44 4.84 -2.76
N TYR A 182 -6.76 4.66 -2.92
CA TYR A 182 -7.54 3.76 -2.06
C TYR A 182 -7.05 2.32 -2.17
N LEU A 183 -6.89 1.79 -3.39
CA LEU A 183 -6.35 0.46 -3.62
C LEU A 183 -4.95 0.31 -3.00
N PHE A 184 -4.11 1.34 -3.11
CA PHE A 184 -2.77 1.32 -2.53
C PHE A 184 -2.82 1.30 -0.99
N ALA A 185 -3.64 2.17 -0.38
CA ALA A 185 -3.83 2.21 1.06
C ALA A 185 -4.37 0.90 1.63
N THR A 186 -5.24 0.21 0.88
CA THR A 186 -5.77 -1.12 1.25
C THR A 186 -4.83 -2.28 0.93
N GLN A 187 -3.59 -2.00 0.47
CA GLN A 187 -2.61 -3.01 0.06
C GLN A 187 -3.16 -3.99 -0.99
N ALA A 188 -4.00 -3.48 -1.90
CA ALA A 188 -4.55 -4.26 -2.99
C ALA A 188 -3.41 -4.84 -3.83
N HIS A 189 -3.53 -6.11 -4.21
CA HIS A 189 -2.51 -6.78 -5.01
C HIS A 189 -2.26 -6.05 -6.35
N ARG A 190 -1.00 -5.98 -6.81
CA ARG A 190 -0.60 -5.26 -8.05
C ARG A 190 -1.38 -5.68 -9.30
N SER A 191 -1.89 -6.92 -9.35
CA SER A 191 -2.76 -7.38 -10.45
C SER A 191 -4.07 -6.60 -10.55
N LEU A 192 -4.63 -6.14 -9.44
CA LEU A 192 -5.86 -5.33 -9.44
C LEU A 192 -5.62 -3.99 -10.14
N PHE A 193 -4.49 -3.33 -9.87
CA PHE A 193 -4.10 -2.13 -10.60
C PHE A 193 -3.91 -2.37 -12.10
N ARG A 194 -3.33 -3.52 -12.49
CA ARG A 194 -3.16 -3.87 -13.91
C ARG A 194 -4.50 -4.05 -14.63
N VAL A 195 -5.48 -4.66 -13.97
CA VAL A 195 -6.82 -4.86 -14.53
C VAL A 195 -7.60 -3.55 -14.52
N ASP A 196 -7.71 -2.89 -13.36
CA ASP A 196 -8.52 -1.68 -13.21
C ASP A 196 -7.97 -0.50 -14.02
N SER A 197 -6.66 -0.39 -14.23
CA SER A 197 -6.11 0.65 -15.12
C SER A 197 -6.48 0.45 -16.57
N ARG A 198 -6.55 -0.79 -17.06
CA ARG A 198 -7.02 -1.10 -18.42
C ARG A 198 -8.53 -0.88 -18.59
N LEU A 199 -9.29 -1.04 -17.51
CA LEU A 199 -10.71 -0.71 -17.47
C LEU A 199 -10.99 0.79 -17.29
N GLY A 200 -9.95 1.62 -17.16
CA GLY A 200 -10.07 3.05 -16.92
C GLY A 200 -10.56 3.42 -15.52
N ARG A 201 -10.54 2.47 -14.58
CA ARG A 201 -11.05 2.64 -13.20
C ARG A 201 -9.99 3.06 -12.20
N SER A 202 -8.72 2.75 -12.45
CA SER A 202 -7.61 3.11 -11.56
C SER A 202 -6.44 3.67 -12.38
N VAL A 203 -5.53 4.38 -11.72
CA VAL A 203 -4.18 4.59 -12.27
C VAL A 203 -3.34 3.31 -12.17
N VAL A 204 -2.22 3.28 -12.90
CA VAL A 204 -1.22 2.22 -12.80
C VAL A 204 -0.56 2.25 -11.42
N TYR A 205 -0.18 1.09 -10.88
CA TYR A 205 0.44 0.94 -9.55
C TYR A 205 1.54 1.97 -9.30
N ASP A 206 2.50 2.08 -10.22
CA ASP A 206 3.66 2.97 -10.09
C ASP A 206 3.28 4.46 -10.01
N THR A 207 2.09 4.83 -10.49
CA THR A 207 1.54 6.19 -10.36
C THR A 207 1.02 6.45 -8.93
N ALA A 208 0.47 5.42 -8.28
CA ALA A 208 -0.07 5.48 -6.92
C ALA A 208 1.02 5.33 -5.84
N THR A 209 2.14 4.66 -6.17
CA THR A 209 3.13 4.21 -5.18
C THR A 209 4.38 5.08 -5.09
N GLN A 210 4.35 6.32 -5.56
CA GLN A 210 5.59 7.13 -5.64
C GLN A 210 6.33 7.15 -4.30
N PRO A 211 7.49 6.46 -4.19
CA PRO A 211 8.33 6.55 -3.02
C PRO A 211 8.96 7.94 -3.03
N GLY A 212 8.95 8.61 -1.88
CA GLY A 212 9.58 9.92 -1.76
C GLY A 212 11.05 9.87 -2.16
N PHE A 213 11.38 10.50 -3.29
CA PHE A 213 12.76 10.77 -3.69
C PHE A 213 13.46 11.51 -2.54
N GLY A 214 14.63 11.03 -2.11
CA GLY A 214 15.45 11.66 -1.07
C GLY A 214 15.28 11.10 0.36
N ARG A 215 14.42 10.09 0.58
CA ARG A 215 14.27 9.44 1.90
C ARG A 215 15.26 8.30 2.11
N PHE A 216 15.59 8.01 3.37
CA PHE A 216 16.44 6.90 3.79
C PHE A 216 15.59 5.81 4.43
N PHE A 217 15.94 4.55 4.16
CA PHE A 217 15.18 3.40 4.64
C PHE A 217 16.10 2.35 5.26
N HIS A 218 15.60 1.74 6.32
CA HIS A 218 16.13 0.50 6.89
C HIS A 218 15.14 -0.62 6.56
N ILE A 219 15.60 -1.60 5.78
CA ILE A 219 14.77 -2.71 5.36
C ILE A 219 14.99 -3.87 6.29
N VAL A 220 13.92 -4.29 6.97
CA VAL A 220 13.92 -5.47 7.84
C VAL A 220 13.25 -6.60 7.08
N GLY A 221 14.00 -7.66 6.79
CA GLY A 221 13.49 -8.87 6.18
C GLY A 221 13.35 -10.00 7.19
N ASP A 222 12.34 -10.85 7.01
CA ASP A 222 12.29 -12.14 7.69
C ASP A 222 11.61 -13.23 6.82
N ASN A 223 11.89 -14.48 7.16
CA ASN A 223 11.27 -15.64 6.54
C ASN A 223 9.83 -15.79 7.04
N VAL A 224 8.88 -15.85 6.13
CA VAL A 224 7.48 -16.16 6.44
C VAL A 224 7.17 -17.57 6.01
N GLN A 225 6.58 -18.34 6.92
CA GLN A 225 6.21 -19.73 6.67
C GLN A 225 4.74 -19.92 6.99
N THR A 226 4.00 -20.51 6.05
CA THR A 226 2.61 -20.90 6.28
C THR A 226 2.40 -22.34 5.87
N PHE A 227 1.65 -23.08 6.69
CA PHE A 227 1.28 -24.45 6.36
C PHE A 227 0.02 -24.44 5.49
N ALA A 228 0.19 -24.75 4.21
CA ALA A 228 -0.92 -25.03 3.33
C ALA A 228 -1.48 -26.41 3.64
N ARG A 229 -2.47 -26.45 4.55
CA ARG A 229 -3.19 -27.67 4.89
C ARG A 229 -3.99 -28.13 3.66
N LYS A 230 -3.76 -29.36 3.21
CA LYS A 230 -4.57 -29.98 2.17
C LYS A 230 -5.75 -30.67 2.82
N CYS A 231 -6.95 -30.14 2.60
CA CYS A 231 -8.20 -30.73 3.09
C CYS A 231 -8.78 -31.82 2.16
N ASP A 232 -8.04 -32.21 1.12
CA ASP A 232 -8.47 -33.19 0.13
C ASP A 232 -7.86 -34.56 0.46
N PRO A 233 -8.67 -35.59 0.76
CA PRO A 233 -8.20 -36.89 1.25
C PRO A 233 -7.58 -37.79 0.17
N ARG A 234 -7.42 -37.31 -1.07
CA ARG A 234 -6.79 -38.10 -2.14
C ARG A 234 -5.32 -38.40 -1.84
N ILE A 235 -4.92 -39.65 -2.11
CA ILE A 235 -3.56 -40.17 -1.93
C ILE A 235 -2.56 -39.29 -2.70
N GLY A 236 -1.44 -38.94 -2.05
CA GLY A 236 -0.36 -38.12 -2.62
C GLY A 236 -0.49 -36.61 -2.38
N ARG A 237 -1.49 -36.14 -1.62
CA ARG A 237 -1.60 -34.72 -1.22
C ARG A 237 -1.23 -34.55 0.25
N GLU A 238 0.03 -34.19 0.48
CA GLU A 238 0.53 -33.89 1.82
C GLU A 238 0.42 -32.39 2.14
N ASN A 239 0.38 -32.07 3.44
CA ASN A 239 0.51 -30.70 3.90
C ASN A 239 1.88 -30.16 3.50
N GLN A 240 1.90 -29.00 2.85
CA GLN A 240 3.13 -28.38 2.40
C GLN A 240 3.38 -27.10 3.19
N MET A 241 4.62 -26.95 3.67
CA MET A 241 5.09 -25.68 4.21
C MET A 241 5.44 -24.77 3.04
N ILE A 242 4.62 -23.74 2.83
CA ILE A 242 4.94 -22.67 1.89
C ILE A 242 5.88 -21.72 2.62
N LYS A 243 7.06 -21.54 2.04
CA LYS A 243 8.05 -20.56 2.50
C LYS A 243 7.99 -19.35 1.59
N GLY A 244 8.20 -18.19 2.18
CA GLY A 244 8.32 -16.93 1.46
C GLY A 244 9.16 -15.95 2.24
N PHE A 245 9.32 -14.78 1.68
CA PHE A 245 10.09 -13.71 2.27
C PHE A 245 9.22 -12.49 2.44
N ALA A 246 9.20 -11.94 3.65
CA ALA A 246 8.51 -10.70 3.96
C ALA A 246 9.52 -9.63 4.32
N GLY A 247 9.21 -8.40 3.96
CA GLY A 247 10.03 -7.25 4.29
C GLY A 247 9.18 -6.08 4.78
N ALA A 248 9.79 -5.21 5.56
CA ALA A 248 9.25 -3.89 5.87
C ALA A 248 10.35 -2.85 5.67
N ALA A 249 10.05 -1.77 4.98
CA ALA A 249 10.92 -0.61 4.86
C ALA A 249 10.54 0.39 5.96
N ILE A 250 11.47 0.66 6.87
CA ILE A 250 11.31 1.62 7.95
C ILE A 250 12.00 2.91 7.54
N GLU A 251 11.24 4.00 7.45
CA GLU A 251 11.80 5.32 7.14
C GLU A 251 12.70 5.79 8.28
N LEU A 252 13.92 6.19 7.92
CA LEU A 252 14.88 6.73 8.88
C LEU A 252 14.74 8.25 8.94
N GLU A 253 14.37 8.75 10.11
CA GLU A 253 14.24 10.19 10.38
C GLU A 253 15.44 10.69 11.19
N ASN A 254 15.74 11.99 11.07
CA ASN A 254 16.85 12.67 11.76
C ASN A 254 18.23 12.06 11.45
N VAL A 255 18.39 11.60 10.22
CA VAL A 255 19.64 11.02 9.71
C VAL A 255 20.50 12.11 9.11
N ASP A 256 21.80 12.11 9.41
CA ASP A 256 22.79 12.85 8.63
C ASP A 256 22.98 12.17 7.26
N PRO A 257 22.62 12.81 6.13
CA PRO A 257 22.78 12.24 4.80
C PRO A 257 24.21 11.78 4.49
N LYS A 258 25.21 12.44 5.08
CA LYS A 258 26.63 12.09 4.88
C LYS A 258 26.99 10.72 5.46
N ALA A 259 26.27 10.28 6.50
CA ALA A 259 26.50 8.96 7.10
C ALA A 259 26.07 7.80 6.18
N PHE A 260 25.30 8.10 5.13
CA PHE A 260 24.78 7.13 4.16
C PHE A 260 25.41 7.29 2.77
N ASP A 261 26.52 8.03 2.67
CA ASP A 261 27.26 8.17 1.43
C ASP A 261 27.98 6.86 1.07
N LEU A 262 27.65 6.32 -0.11
CA LEU A 262 28.23 5.09 -0.62
C LEU A 262 29.70 5.26 -0.98
N ASP A 263 30.09 6.42 -1.53
CA ASP A 263 31.47 6.63 -1.97
C ASP A 263 32.40 6.66 -0.76
N THR A 264 31.99 7.30 0.35
CA THR A 264 32.69 7.23 1.63
C THR A 264 32.85 5.79 2.12
N LEU A 265 31.80 4.97 2.08
CA LEU A 265 31.87 3.56 2.48
C LEU A 265 32.87 2.77 1.62
N ILE A 266 32.84 2.97 0.29
CA ILE A 266 33.76 2.31 -0.65
C ILE A 266 35.21 2.74 -0.39
N GLN A 267 35.45 4.03 -0.16
CA GLN A 267 36.79 4.56 0.15
C GLN A 267 37.34 3.94 1.44
N CYS A 268 36.56 3.87 2.51
CA CYS A 268 36.97 3.23 3.77
C CYS A 268 37.28 1.73 3.58
N GLN A 269 36.51 1.03 2.73
CA GLN A 269 36.79 -0.37 2.40
C GLN A 269 38.11 -0.54 1.64
N GLN A 270 38.38 0.34 0.68
CA GLN A 270 39.64 0.33 -0.09
C GLN A 270 40.86 0.64 0.77
N GLN A 271 40.73 1.51 1.76
CA GLN A 271 41.77 1.83 2.73
C GLN A 271 42.00 0.72 3.76
N LEU A 272 41.19 -0.35 3.73
CA LEU A 272 41.21 -1.45 4.68
C LEU A 272 41.11 -0.96 6.12
N ASP A 273 40.37 0.13 6.38
CA ASP A 273 40.29 0.75 7.71
C ASP A 273 39.75 -0.22 8.77
N GLN A 274 38.96 -1.22 8.36
CA GLN A 274 38.50 -2.30 9.23
C GLN A 274 39.66 -3.08 9.88
N THR A 275 40.81 -3.18 9.22
CA THR A 275 42.00 -3.86 9.77
C THR A 275 42.66 -3.06 10.90
N LYS A 276 42.37 -1.77 10.99
CA LYS A 276 42.87 -0.88 12.03
C LYS A 276 42.00 -0.92 13.29
N ILE A 277 40.80 -1.52 13.21
CA ILE A 277 39.90 -1.66 14.36
C ILE A 277 40.45 -2.76 15.27
N SER A 278 40.94 -2.37 16.44
CA SER A 278 41.33 -3.32 17.50
C SER A 278 40.18 -3.56 18.47
N VAL A 279 40.21 -4.71 19.16
CA VAL A 279 39.27 -5.01 20.24
C VAL A 279 39.31 -3.92 21.31
N ASP A 280 40.51 -3.47 21.70
CA ASP A 280 40.68 -2.37 22.65
C ASP A 280 40.09 -1.06 22.12
N GLY A 281 40.21 -0.79 20.83
CA GLY A 281 39.59 0.37 20.18
C GLY A 281 38.07 0.33 20.32
N ILE A 282 37.45 -0.82 20.04
CA ILE A 282 36.00 -1.02 20.21
C ILE A 282 35.59 -0.86 21.68
N LEU A 283 36.34 -1.48 22.60
CA LEU A 283 36.04 -1.40 24.03
C LEU A 283 36.21 0.02 24.59
N ASN A 284 37.18 0.79 24.07
CA ASN A 284 37.40 2.18 24.44
C ASN A 284 36.34 3.13 23.86
N ASP A 285 35.75 2.78 22.70
CA ASP A 285 34.64 3.52 22.10
C ASP A 285 33.33 3.33 22.88
N ILE A 286 33.18 2.21 23.59
CA ILE A 286 32.05 1.98 24.49
C ILE A 286 32.21 2.82 25.76
N ASP A 287 31.26 3.72 26.00
CA ASP A 287 31.16 4.49 27.24
C ASP A 287 30.70 3.60 28.42
N GLY A 288 31.61 2.76 28.91
CA GLY A 288 31.35 1.81 29.99
C GLY A 288 30.97 2.50 31.31
N ALA A 289 31.46 3.73 31.54
CA ALA A 289 31.09 4.51 32.71
C ALA A 289 29.61 4.91 32.67
N HIS A 290 29.13 5.36 31.51
CA HIS A 290 27.72 5.62 31.29
C HIS A 290 26.86 4.36 31.37
N LEU A 291 27.28 3.26 30.73
CA LEU A 291 26.54 1.99 30.80
C LEU A 291 26.36 1.49 32.23
N ARG A 292 27.39 1.59 33.09
CA ARG A 292 27.27 1.25 34.52
C ARG A 292 26.27 2.13 35.27
N LYS A 293 26.22 3.43 34.95
CA LYS A 293 25.22 4.35 35.51
C LYS A 293 23.81 3.95 35.09
N VAL A 294 23.60 3.73 33.78
CA VAL A 294 22.30 3.28 33.23
C VAL A 294 21.85 1.97 33.87
N GLN A 295 22.75 0.98 33.98
CA GLN A 295 22.46 -0.30 34.63
C GLN A 295 22.04 -0.14 36.09
N THR A 296 22.78 0.69 36.85
CA THR A 296 22.47 0.96 38.26
C THR A 296 21.09 1.58 38.41
N VAL A 297 20.78 2.56 37.56
CA VAL A 297 19.47 3.23 37.56
C VAL A 297 18.36 2.25 37.17
N HIS A 298 18.53 1.44 36.12
CA HIS A 298 17.52 0.43 35.77
C HIS A 298 17.29 -0.60 36.88
N PHE A 299 18.33 -1.00 37.62
CA PHE A 299 18.21 -1.90 38.75
C PHE A 299 17.45 -1.25 39.92
N LEU A 300 17.79 -0.01 40.26
CA LEU A 300 17.07 0.77 41.28
C LEU A 300 15.60 0.97 40.90
N GLN A 301 15.30 1.24 39.61
CA GLN A 301 13.93 1.38 39.12
C GLN A 301 13.14 0.10 39.35
N ALA A 302 13.71 -1.04 38.95
CA ALA A 302 13.08 -2.34 39.20
C ALA A 302 12.83 -2.56 40.71
N LEU A 303 13.80 -2.27 41.57
CA LEU A 303 13.61 -2.36 43.03
C LEU A 303 12.46 -1.48 43.53
N MET A 304 12.33 -0.25 43.04
CA MET A 304 11.22 0.64 43.41
C MET A 304 9.87 0.13 42.91
N ASP A 305 9.82 -0.47 41.72
CA ASP A 305 8.59 -1.04 41.17
C ASP A 305 8.12 -2.26 41.98
N PHE A 306 9.05 -3.05 42.53
CA PHE A 306 8.73 -4.24 43.33
C PHE A 306 8.61 -3.98 44.85
N VAL A 307 9.18 -2.89 45.37
CA VAL A 307 9.18 -2.57 46.80
C VAL A 307 8.51 -1.20 47.02
N PRO A 308 7.19 -1.15 47.27
CA PRO A 308 6.44 0.10 47.40
C PRO A 308 6.99 1.07 48.47
N ALA A 309 7.67 0.57 49.50
CA ALA A 309 8.31 1.39 50.53
C ALA A 309 9.41 2.30 49.97
N LEU A 310 9.98 1.98 48.81
CA LEU A 310 11.00 2.77 48.13
C LEU A 310 10.41 3.84 47.18
N SER A 311 9.09 3.92 47.05
CA SER A 311 8.41 4.91 46.17
C SER A 311 8.75 6.37 46.51
N VAL A 312 9.19 6.65 47.74
CA VAL A 312 9.64 7.97 48.19
C VAL A 312 10.81 8.52 47.36
N TYR A 313 11.59 7.65 46.74
CA TYR A 313 12.76 8.02 45.92
C TYR A 313 12.42 8.25 44.44
N GLN A 314 11.16 8.06 44.01
CA GLN A 314 10.77 8.26 42.60
C GLN A 314 11.14 9.65 42.03
N PRO A 315 10.91 10.78 42.74
CA PRO A 315 11.24 12.10 42.20
C PRO A 315 12.74 12.24 41.86
N GLN A 316 13.61 11.81 42.78
CA GLN A 316 15.06 11.81 42.59
C GLN A 316 15.47 10.87 41.47
N MET A 317 14.75 9.75 41.31
CA MET A 317 15.00 8.83 40.21
C MET A 317 14.72 9.45 38.85
N GLN A 318 13.61 10.20 38.72
CA GLN A 318 13.29 10.89 37.47
C GLN A 318 14.34 11.95 37.12
N GLU A 319 14.86 12.68 38.11
CA GLU A 319 15.98 13.61 37.90
C GLU A 319 17.22 12.88 37.38
N ILE A 320 17.59 11.75 37.99
CA ILE A 320 18.72 10.95 37.52
C ILE A 320 18.48 10.48 36.08
N TYR A 321 17.28 9.99 35.75
CA TYR A 321 16.94 9.56 34.39
C TYR A 321 17.20 10.66 33.36
N GLN A 322 16.78 11.90 33.63
CA GLN A 322 17.01 13.04 32.72
C GLN A 322 18.50 13.31 32.48
N THR A 323 19.36 13.07 33.47
CA THR A 323 20.81 13.29 33.33
C THR A 323 21.52 12.19 32.55
N ILE A 324 20.96 10.97 32.50
CA ILE A 324 21.58 9.80 31.84
C ILE A 324 20.96 9.47 30.48
N THR A 325 19.90 10.15 30.06
CA THR A 325 19.31 9.93 28.74
C THR A 325 20.21 10.51 27.65
N LYS A 326 20.72 9.65 26.76
CA LYS A 326 21.42 10.04 25.52
C LYS A 326 20.56 9.67 24.31
N HIS A 327 20.54 10.54 23.29
CA HIS A 327 19.85 10.30 22.01
C HIS A 327 18.39 9.81 22.17
N GLN A 328 17.66 10.38 23.12
CA GLN A 328 16.30 9.96 23.39
C GLN A 328 15.43 10.19 22.16
N ILE A 329 14.79 9.11 21.70
CA ILE A 329 13.79 9.17 20.64
C ILE A 329 12.63 10.00 21.19
N ASP A 330 12.15 10.96 20.39
CA ASP A 330 10.97 11.74 20.73
C ASP A 330 9.80 10.80 21.08
N THR A 331 9.22 10.98 22.26
CA THR A 331 8.12 10.15 22.77
C THR A 331 6.87 10.16 21.90
N THR A 332 6.70 11.20 21.08
CA THR A 332 5.59 11.32 20.14
C THR A 332 5.90 10.71 18.78
N ARG A 333 7.18 10.41 18.49
CA ARG A 333 7.61 9.87 17.21
C ARG A 333 7.07 8.47 17.01
N ARG A 334 6.49 8.27 15.83
CA ARG A 334 6.08 6.96 15.32
C ARG A 334 6.81 6.74 14.01
N SER A 335 7.67 5.71 13.97
CA SER A 335 8.37 5.35 12.75
C SER A 335 7.37 5.05 11.63
N ASN A 336 7.61 5.62 10.46
CA ASN A 336 6.84 5.28 9.28
C ASN A 336 7.31 3.92 8.75
N VAL A 337 6.47 2.90 8.93
CA VAL A 337 6.75 1.52 8.51
C VAL A 337 5.93 1.21 7.27
N ILE A 338 6.62 0.93 6.16
CA ILE A 338 6.02 0.59 4.88
C ILE A 338 6.16 -0.92 4.69
N PRO A 339 5.05 -1.69 4.74
CA PRO A 339 5.12 -3.12 4.48
C PRO A 339 5.48 -3.36 3.00
N LEU A 340 6.47 -4.23 2.77
CA LEU A 340 6.81 -4.71 1.43
C LEU A 340 5.99 -5.97 1.14
N ALA A 341 5.57 -6.12 -0.11
CA ALA A 341 4.84 -7.31 -0.54
C ALA A 341 5.71 -8.54 -0.38
N THR A 342 5.12 -9.64 0.11
CA THR A 342 5.84 -10.91 0.26
C THR A 342 6.18 -11.51 -1.10
N ASN A 343 7.34 -12.14 -1.23
CA ASN A 343 7.69 -12.94 -2.40
C ASN A 343 7.91 -14.41 -2.02
N SER A 344 7.92 -15.29 -3.03
CA SER A 344 8.08 -16.74 -2.85
C SER A 344 9.55 -17.18 -2.81
N ALA A 345 10.48 -16.25 -2.58
CA ALA A 345 11.89 -16.55 -2.65
C ALA A 345 12.34 -17.37 -1.43
N ASP A 346 13.13 -18.41 -1.68
CA ASP A 346 13.70 -19.22 -0.62
C ASP A 346 15.03 -18.66 -0.15
N LYS A 347 15.01 -18.02 1.02
CA LYS A 347 16.17 -17.48 1.74
C LYS A 347 17.30 -18.50 1.93
N MET A 348 17.02 -19.80 1.91
CA MET A 348 18.05 -20.83 2.05
C MET A 348 18.98 -20.94 0.84
N HIS A 349 18.55 -20.43 -0.32
CA HIS A 349 19.30 -20.47 -1.56
C HIS A 349 19.80 -19.08 -1.93
N MET A 350 21.03 -19.02 -2.45
CA MET A 350 21.66 -17.76 -2.88
C MET A 350 20.86 -17.04 -3.97
N SER A 351 20.34 -17.79 -4.95
CA SER A 351 19.47 -17.27 -6.01
C SER A 351 18.17 -16.72 -5.44
N GLY A 352 17.56 -17.42 -4.47
CA GLY A 352 16.37 -16.94 -3.77
C GLY A 352 16.66 -15.63 -3.02
N MET A 353 17.79 -15.52 -2.32
CA MET A 353 18.16 -14.25 -1.68
C MET A 353 18.36 -13.12 -2.70
N GLN A 354 18.99 -13.39 -3.84
CA GLN A 354 19.15 -12.40 -4.91
C GLN A 354 17.80 -11.94 -5.48
N ASP A 355 16.91 -12.89 -5.76
CA ASP A 355 15.56 -12.61 -6.26
C ASP A 355 14.77 -11.78 -5.25
N ALA A 356 14.89 -12.10 -3.95
CA ALA A 356 14.27 -11.35 -2.88
C ALA A 356 14.78 -9.91 -2.79
N MET A 357 16.09 -9.70 -2.88
CA MET A 357 16.69 -8.36 -2.87
C MET A 357 16.26 -7.55 -4.09
N ASN A 358 16.28 -8.17 -5.28
CA ASN A 358 15.86 -7.51 -6.52
C ASN A 358 14.38 -7.13 -6.48
N ASP A 359 13.53 -8.01 -5.97
CA ASP A 359 12.11 -7.70 -5.80
C ASP A 359 11.90 -6.51 -4.84
N PHE A 360 12.49 -6.55 -3.65
CA PHE A 360 12.32 -5.47 -2.67
C PHE A 360 12.93 -4.15 -3.14
N LEU A 361 14.19 -4.15 -3.54
CA LEU A 361 14.91 -2.93 -3.89
C LEU A 361 14.45 -2.38 -5.24
N ASN A 362 14.55 -3.18 -6.30
CA ASN A 362 14.27 -2.69 -7.65
C ASN A 362 12.77 -2.64 -7.93
N VAL A 363 12.04 -3.74 -7.72
CA VAL A 363 10.63 -3.82 -8.15
C VAL A 363 9.70 -3.02 -7.23
N GLN A 364 9.89 -3.11 -5.91
CA GLN A 364 8.97 -2.50 -4.95
C GLN A 364 9.40 -1.09 -4.53
N MET A 365 10.69 -0.88 -4.27
CA MET A 365 11.19 0.43 -3.83
C MET A 365 11.75 1.31 -4.96
N ASN A 366 11.81 0.79 -6.19
CA ASN A 366 12.36 1.49 -7.36
C ASN A 366 13.80 2.01 -7.12
N ILE A 367 14.60 1.21 -6.42
CA ILE A 367 16.03 1.42 -6.20
C ILE A 367 16.79 0.57 -7.23
N ASN A 368 17.49 1.25 -8.12
CA ASN A 368 18.36 0.67 -9.15
C ASN A 368 19.56 1.60 -9.37
N GLU A 369 20.45 1.27 -10.29
CA GLU A 369 21.67 2.04 -10.54
C GLU A 369 21.40 3.54 -10.84
N GLU A 370 20.29 3.85 -11.50
CA GLU A 370 19.91 5.24 -11.84
C GLU A 370 19.31 6.00 -10.65
N THR A 371 18.62 5.31 -9.73
CA THR A 371 17.87 5.93 -8.62
C THR A 371 18.55 5.81 -7.26
N LEU A 372 19.61 5.01 -7.16
CA LEU A 372 20.36 4.77 -5.93
C LEU A 372 20.89 6.09 -5.34
N ASN A 373 21.32 7.02 -6.21
CA ASN A 373 21.90 8.30 -5.84
C ASN A 373 23.10 8.15 -4.89
N LYS A 374 23.95 7.13 -5.09
CA LYS A 374 25.14 6.87 -4.27
C LYS A 374 24.85 6.74 -2.78
N ARG A 375 23.72 6.13 -2.42
CA ARG A 375 23.31 5.92 -1.03
C ARG A 375 23.51 4.49 -0.57
N VAL A 376 23.84 4.35 0.71
CA VAL A 376 23.84 3.09 1.43
C VAL A 376 22.43 2.68 1.83
N ILE A 377 22.13 1.40 1.74
CA ILE A 377 20.85 0.79 2.13
C ILE A 377 21.12 -0.19 3.25
N LEU A 378 20.51 0.05 4.41
CA LEU A 378 20.60 -0.89 5.52
C LEU A 378 19.60 -2.02 5.29
N PHE A 379 20.09 -3.26 5.35
CA PHE A 379 19.25 -4.43 5.23
C PHE A 379 19.52 -5.37 6.41
N SER A 380 18.50 -5.66 7.20
CA SER A 380 18.63 -6.44 8.42
C SER A 380 17.74 -7.68 8.43
N GLY A 381 18.13 -8.64 9.27
CA GLY A 381 17.31 -9.79 9.61
C GLY A 381 18.02 -10.72 10.58
N ASP A 382 17.58 -11.98 10.63
CA ASP A 382 18.21 -13.02 11.45
C ASP A 382 19.68 -13.30 11.04
N GLY A 383 20.35 -14.13 11.84
CA GLY A 383 21.74 -14.54 11.58
C GLY A 383 21.93 -15.26 10.25
N LYS A 384 20.92 -15.99 9.78
CA LYS A 384 21.00 -16.69 8.49
C LYS A 384 20.93 -15.70 7.33
N MET A 385 20.09 -14.67 7.44
CA MET A 385 19.99 -13.59 6.46
C MET A 385 21.31 -12.87 6.31
N PHE A 386 21.90 -12.48 7.45
CA PHE A 386 23.16 -11.77 7.48
C PHE A 386 24.27 -12.58 6.78
N ASP A 387 24.39 -13.88 7.08
CA ASP A 387 25.34 -14.78 6.40
C ASP A 387 25.07 -14.88 4.90
N GLN A 388 23.81 -15.04 4.48
CA GLN A 388 23.46 -15.15 3.06
C GLN A 388 23.69 -13.85 2.29
N LEU A 389 23.36 -12.69 2.87
CA LEU A 389 23.64 -11.38 2.28
C LEU A 389 25.16 -11.13 2.15
N GLY A 390 25.92 -11.48 3.20
CA GLY A 390 27.38 -11.38 3.16
C GLY A 390 27.99 -12.27 2.07
N ARG A 391 27.49 -13.49 1.88
CA ARG A 391 27.87 -14.36 0.76
C ARG A 391 27.46 -13.76 -0.58
N LEU A 392 26.25 -13.21 -0.67
CA LEU A 392 25.70 -12.69 -1.91
C LEU A 392 26.57 -11.54 -2.44
N LYS A 393 26.94 -10.62 -1.55
CA LYS A 393 27.89 -9.56 -1.86
C LYS A 393 29.22 -10.10 -2.39
N LYS A 394 29.78 -11.15 -1.77
CA LYS A 394 31.04 -11.77 -2.23
C LYS A 394 30.91 -12.38 -3.63
N TYR A 395 29.77 -12.98 -3.97
CA TYR A 395 29.54 -13.55 -5.30
C TYR A 395 29.31 -12.47 -6.36
N LEU A 396 28.58 -11.41 -6.02
CA LEU A 396 28.20 -10.36 -6.96
C LEU A 396 29.24 -9.24 -7.10
N VAL A 397 30.29 -9.21 -6.27
CA VAL A 397 31.31 -8.14 -6.25
C VAL A 397 31.96 -7.86 -7.61
N MET A 398 32.01 -8.87 -8.49
CA MET A 398 32.62 -8.81 -9.83
C MET A 398 31.72 -8.17 -10.88
N LEU A 399 30.43 -8.00 -10.59
CA LEU A 399 29.49 -7.35 -11.51
C LEU A 399 29.78 -5.84 -11.59
N PRO A 400 29.63 -5.23 -12.77
CA PRO A 400 29.70 -3.78 -12.92
C PRO A 400 28.47 -3.14 -12.27
N GLY A 401 28.64 -1.95 -11.69
CA GLY A 401 27.56 -1.20 -11.03
C GLY A 401 27.51 -1.40 -9.52
N ASP A 402 27.09 -0.37 -8.80
CA ASP A 402 27.03 -0.38 -7.34
C ASP A 402 25.81 -1.17 -6.81
N PHE A 403 24.71 -1.16 -7.58
CA PHE A 403 23.50 -1.91 -7.30
C PHE A 403 23.65 -3.41 -7.63
N GLU A 404 24.09 -3.75 -8.84
CA GLU A 404 24.23 -5.14 -9.30
C GLU A 404 25.23 -5.93 -8.45
N SER A 405 26.31 -5.26 -8.02
CA SER A 405 27.30 -5.83 -7.12
C SER A 405 26.90 -5.83 -5.64
N MET A 406 25.71 -5.30 -5.32
CA MET A 406 25.17 -5.13 -3.97
C MET A 406 26.12 -4.36 -3.04
N ARG A 407 26.98 -3.49 -3.58
CA ARG A 407 27.91 -2.66 -2.77
C ARG A 407 27.14 -1.72 -1.87
N CYS A 408 26.04 -1.19 -2.37
CA CYS A 408 25.16 -0.28 -1.64
C CYS A 408 24.45 -0.90 -0.44
N VAL A 409 24.31 -2.23 -0.38
CA VAL A 409 23.60 -2.91 0.71
C VAL A 409 24.54 -3.16 1.87
N VAL A 410 24.21 -2.69 3.08
CA VAL A 410 24.92 -3.01 4.32
C VAL A 410 24.09 -3.99 5.14
N PRO A 411 24.51 -5.27 5.23
CA PRO A 411 23.82 -6.26 6.04
C PRO A 411 23.96 -5.93 7.53
N LEU A 412 22.87 -6.01 8.28
CA LEU A 412 22.84 -5.85 9.73
C LEU A 412 22.18 -7.07 10.39
N LEU A 413 22.66 -7.42 11.58
CA LEU A 413 21.97 -8.37 12.44
C LEU A 413 20.88 -7.62 13.21
N GLU A 414 19.65 -8.11 13.11
CA GLU A 414 18.56 -7.57 13.90
C GLU A 414 18.81 -7.78 15.40
N LEU A 415 18.82 -6.67 16.15
CA LEU A 415 19.22 -6.68 17.57
C LEU A 415 18.32 -7.57 18.42
N TRP A 416 17.04 -7.67 18.08
CA TRP A 416 16.10 -8.52 18.80
C TRP A 416 16.39 -10.01 18.62
N HIS A 417 16.86 -10.45 17.44
CA HIS A 417 17.34 -11.82 17.25
C HIS A 417 18.60 -12.11 18.07
N THR A 418 19.56 -11.17 18.08
CA THR A 418 20.80 -11.31 18.86
C THR A 418 20.50 -11.37 20.36
N LYS A 419 19.64 -10.47 20.85
CA LYS A 419 19.19 -10.45 22.25
C LYS A 419 18.50 -11.75 22.63
N TRP A 420 17.59 -12.24 21.81
CA TRP A 420 16.86 -13.48 22.10
C TRP A 420 17.78 -14.69 22.13
N THR A 421 18.75 -14.77 21.21
CA THR A 421 19.78 -15.81 21.19
C THR A 421 20.65 -15.77 22.44
N ASP A 422 21.12 -14.58 22.83
CA ASP A 422 21.95 -14.42 24.01
C ASP A 422 21.21 -14.73 25.31
N LEU A 423 19.96 -14.26 25.43
CA LEU A 423 19.11 -14.57 26.58
C LEU A 423 18.87 -16.08 26.71
N SER A 424 18.62 -16.76 25.59
CA SER A 424 18.47 -18.22 25.57
C SER A 424 19.74 -18.95 25.98
N ARG A 425 20.91 -18.42 25.60
CA ARG A 425 22.20 -18.94 26.06
C ARG A 425 22.37 -18.75 27.57
N VAL A 426 22.06 -17.57 28.11
CA VAL A 426 22.14 -17.27 29.55
C VAL A 426 21.22 -18.19 30.34
N PHE A 427 19.94 -18.31 29.96
CA PHE A 427 19.00 -19.19 30.64
C PHE A 427 19.49 -20.64 30.62
N ARG A 428 19.91 -21.14 29.46
CA ARG A 428 20.43 -22.51 29.35
C ARG A 428 21.65 -22.77 30.22
N ALA A 429 22.57 -21.81 30.30
CA ALA A 429 23.82 -21.97 31.06
C ALA A 429 23.60 -21.83 32.57
N HIS A 430 22.68 -20.95 32.99
CA HIS A 430 22.53 -20.55 34.39
C HIS A 430 21.24 -21.05 35.04
N TRP A 431 20.41 -21.86 34.36
CA TRP A 431 19.23 -22.47 34.98
C TRP A 431 19.58 -23.36 36.18
N ALA A 432 20.73 -24.06 36.13
CA ALA A 432 21.21 -24.94 37.20
C ALA A 432 20.25 -26.10 37.52
N THR A 433 19.86 -26.87 36.50
CA THR A 433 19.00 -28.06 36.67
C THR A 433 19.61 -29.09 37.62
N ASP A 434 20.93 -29.28 37.55
CA ASP A 434 21.65 -30.30 38.34
C ASP A 434 21.97 -29.83 39.77
N PHE A 435 21.83 -28.53 40.05
CA PHE A 435 22.17 -27.92 41.35
C PHE A 435 20.98 -27.12 41.90
N PRO A 436 19.89 -27.78 42.30
CA PRO A 436 18.67 -27.10 42.74
C PRO A 436 18.84 -26.26 44.01
N ASN A 437 19.92 -26.41 44.77
CA ASN A 437 20.15 -25.62 45.97
C ASN A 437 21.24 -24.55 45.79
N ASP A 438 21.76 -24.39 44.57
CA ASP A 438 22.73 -23.32 44.28
C ASP A 438 21.97 -21.97 44.23
N PRO A 439 22.26 -21.04 45.17
CA PRO A 439 21.59 -19.74 45.21
C PRO A 439 21.95 -18.86 44.00
N SER A 440 23.02 -19.18 43.26
CA SER A 440 23.40 -18.48 42.03
C SER A 440 22.63 -18.96 40.79
N GLY A 441 21.91 -20.09 40.90
CA GLY A 441 21.12 -20.64 39.80
C GLY A 441 19.78 -19.94 39.59
N LEU A 442 19.41 -19.69 38.33
CA LEU A 442 18.12 -19.06 37.98
C LEU A 442 16.92 -19.90 38.46
N ASN A 443 17.05 -21.23 38.52
CA ASN A 443 16.00 -22.11 39.08
C ASN A 443 15.77 -21.85 40.58
N CYS A 444 16.82 -21.55 41.35
CA CYS A 444 16.67 -21.21 42.77
C CYS A 444 15.87 -19.91 42.93
N LEU A 445 16.25 -18.87 42.17
CA LEU A 445 15.55 -17.58 42.14
C LEU A 445 14.10 -17.71 41.66
N ALA A 446 13.86 -18.51 40.61
CA ALA A 446 12.52 -18.76 40.09
C ALA A 446 11.61 -19.41 41.15
N ARG A 447 12.12 -20.40 41.90
CA ARG A 447 11.38 -21.03 43.00
C ARG A 447 11.08 -20.05 44.13
N LEU A 448 12.04 -19.22 44.53
CA LEU A 448 11.82 -18.18 45.54
C LEU A 448 10.78 -17.15 45.10
N ALA A 449 10.74 -16.83 43.80
CA ALA A 449 9.76 -15.94 43.20
C ALA A 449 8.44 -16.63 42.82
N ALA A 450 8.27 -17.92 43.11
CA ALA A 450 7.13 -18.73 42.67
C ALA A 450 6.88 -18.70 41.14
N CYS A 451 7.93 -18.49 40.35
CA CYS A 451 7.89 -18.54 38.89
C CYS A 451 8.00 -20.00 38.40
N PRO A 452 7.13 -20.46 37.48
CA PRO A 452 7.23 -21.79 36.92
C PRO A 452 8.50 -21.97 36.08
N PRO A 453 9.06 -23.19 36.00
CA PRO A 453 10.18 -23.48 35.10
C PRO A 453 9.75 -23.29 33.63
N PRO A 454 10.63 -22.76 32.77
CA PRO A 454 10.38 -22.70 31.33
C PRO A 454 10.14 -24.11 30.76
N SER A 455 9.21 -24.21 29.80
CA SER A 455 8.95 -25.45 29.06
C SER A 455 10.13 -25.87 28.17
N ASP A 456 10.89 -24.91 27.67
CA ASP A 456 12.13 -25.14 26.91
C ASP A 456 13.24 -24.20 27.40
N LEU A 457 14.35 -24.78 27.87
CA LEU A 457 15.52 -24.01 28.28
C LEU A 457 16.39 -23.55 27.11
N LYS A 458 16.16 -24.08 25.91
CA LYS A 458 16.87 -23.66 24.68
C LYS A 458 16.24 -22.44 24.04
N LYS A 459 15.01 -22.11 24.41
CA LYS A 459 14.23 -21.05 23.82
C LYS A 459 13.53 -20.26 24.92
N VAL A 460 13.91 -19.00 25.07
CA VAL A 460 13.18 -18.12 25.96
C VAL A 460 11.88 -17.69 25.28
N ASP A 461 10.76 -17.99 25.93
CA ASP A 461 9.46 -17.44 25.56
C ASP A 461 9.22 -16.17 26.36
N PHE A 462 8.97 -15.06 25.65
CA PHE A 462 8.46 -13.85 26.27
C PHE A 462 6.97 -14.07 26.53
N CYS A 463 6.63 -14.60 27.70
CA CYS A 463 5.23 -14.67 28.11
C CYS A 463 4.70 -13.24 28.31
N ASN A 464 3.58 -12.91 27.66
CA ASN A 464 2.76 -11.75 28.00
C ASN A 464 2.05 -12.02 29.35
N PHE A 465 2.81 -12.10 30.44
CA PHE A 465 2.21 -12.14 31.77
C PHE A 465 1.70 -10.74 32.11
N LYS A 466 0.38 -10.57 32.11
CA LYS A 466 -0.25 -9.60 33.01
C LYS A 466 -0.03 -10.14 34.42
N TRP A 467 0.90 -9.56 35.16
CA TRP A 467 1.07 -9.81 36.58
C TRP A 467 -0.12 -9.22 37.34
N GLU A 468 -1.23 -9.94 37.37
CA GLU A 468 -2.21 -9.80 38.43
C GLU A 468 -1.70 -10.68 39.56
N PHE A 469 -1.11 -10.08 40.59
CA PHE A 469 -0.78 -10.80 41.82
C PHE A 469 -2.05 -11.53 42.28
N SER A 470 -1.99 -12.87 42.36
CA SER A 470 -3.03 -13.63 43.06
C SER A 470 -3.09 -13.06 44.50
N PRO A 471 -4.26 -12.61 45.00
CA PRO A 471 -4.42 -12.08 46.35
C PRO A 471 -4.05 -13.08 47.46
N GLU A 472 -3.77 -14.34 47.11
CA GLU A 472 -3.60 -15.46 48.03
C GLU A 472 -2.28 -15.45 48.80
N LEU A 473 -1.29 -14.64 48.40
CA LEU A 473 -0.03 -14.49 49.15
C LEU A 473 -0.16 -13.65 50.44
N LYS A 474 -1.37 -13.26 50.86
CA LYS A 474 -1.59 -12.50 52.11
C LYS A 474 -1.82 -13.32 53.37
N HIS A 475 -1.96 -14.65 53.31
CA HIS A 475 -2.20 -15.42 54.53
C HIS A 475 -1.56 -16.81 54.52
N ASP A 476 -0.25 -16.86 54.78
CA ASP A 476 0.28 -17.93 55.62
C ASP A 476 0.57 -17.34 57.01
N LYS A 477 -0.46 -17.38 57.86
CA LYS A 477 -0.27 -17.35 59.30
C LYS A 477 0.16 -18.76 59.67
N THR A 478 1.46 -18.94 59.94
CA THR A 478 1.99 -20.10 60.63
C THR A 478 1.23 -20.32 61.94
N GLY A 479 0.70 -21.53 62.09
CA GLY A 479 0.50 -22.16 63.40
C GLY A 479 1.82 -22.71 63.93
#